data_AF-A0A2V6B745-F1
#
_entry.id   AF-A0A2V6B745-F1
#
_cell.length_a   1.000
_cell.length_b   1.000
_cell.length_c   1.000
_cell.angle_alpha   90.00
_cell.angle_beta   90.00
_cell.angle_gamma   90.00
#
_symmetry.space_group_name_H-M   'P 1'
#
loop_
_entity.id
_entity.type
_entity.pdbx_description
1 polymer ?
#
loop_
_entity_poly.entity_id
_entity_poly.type
_entity_poly.pdbx_seq_one_letter_code
_entity_poly.pdbx_strand_id
1 'polypeptide(L)'
;METFQVVLAKKLSDALAQARLPIAGELTPATDPRFGDYQTNVALILGKQRGEKPQVLAEQIVAQFNAGDVCEPPVVAGAGFINFVLRPGAVAEKTMEVLRDERLGVAKAKSTQRIVIDFGSPNVAKPMHVGHIRSTVLGDALARIAQFLGHEVIRDNHIGDWGTQFGMVIYGWKNLLDRQALQRNPLAEIVRIYKETNERATSDPQFREACRQELVKLQAGDKENIDIWNECVALSMQDFEHVYKLLDVHYDLQCGESFYHDCLPSVVERVLKSGIAEISEGAVVVFFRDNPELADKPLIIRKRDGGFNYATTDVATIDYRVNDLKADAIWYVVGAPQTLHFKQIFEIARREGYKADLRHIIFGSILGEDRKLMKTRSGDNVPLRDLLEEACKRARKIIEEKNPQLSEDEKADIAKKIGIGAVKYADLSQYRLTDYIFSWEKMLALHGNTAPYLQNAYVRIRSIFRNAGEAAVATPLWGVEGGTGHRPVATLLVLKEPAEINLAKRLCQFAEIVPQVLNDFRLNILSNYLFELANSFHTFYEACPVLKSDEPVRSSRLSLCDLTGRVLQRGLDLLGIKVPERM
;
A
#
# COMPACT_ATOMS: atom_id res chain seq x y z
N MET A 1 -21.14 3.15 9.00
CA MET A 1 -21.96 2.10 9.61
C MET A 1 -21.20 1.53 10.80
N GLU A 2 -21.85 1.23 11.92
CA GLU A 2 -21.15 0.58 13.06
C GLU A 2 -20.87 -0.89 12.73
N THR A 3 -19.68 -1.40 13.02
CA THR A 3 -19.32 -2.80 12.77
C THR A 3 -19.71 -3.68 13.95
N PHE A 4 -19.68 -5.01 13.80
CA PHE A 4 -19.91 -5.92 14.93
C PHE A 4 -18.87 -5.70 16.02
N GLN A 5 -17.59 -5.53 15.66
CA GLN A 5 -16.54 -5.21 16.61
C GLN A 5 -16.85 -3.95 17.42
N VAL A 6 -17.31 -2.86 16.78
CA VAL A 6 -17.65 -1.60 17.46
C VAL A 6 -18.86 -1.78 18.38
N VAL A 7 -19.91 -2.46 17.91
CA VAL A 7 -21.13 -2.70 18.70
C VAL A 7 -20.80 -3.54 19.93
N LEU A 8 -20.08 -4.66 19.77
CA LEU A 8 -19.68 -5.52 20.88
C LEU A 8 -18.73 -4.81 21.85
N ALA A 9 -17.79 -4.00 21.34
CA ALA A 9 -16.88 -3.22 22.20
C ALA A 9 -17.63 -2.20 23.08
N LYS A 10 -18.66 -1.53 22.53
CA LYS A 10 -19.53 -0.64 23.32
C LYS A 10 -20.29 -1.41 24.41
N LYS A 11 -20.92 -2.53 24.05
CA LYS A 11 -21.62 -3.39 25.01
C LYS A 11 -20.70 -3.93 26.11
N LEU A 12 -19.45 -4.26 25.75
CA LEU A 12 -18.42 -4.66 26.71
C LEU A 12 -18.04 -3.51 27.64
N SER A 13 -17.89 -2.30 27.12
CA SER A 13 -17.64 -1.09 27.93
C SER A 13 -18.77 -0.82 28.92
N ASP A 14 -20.03 -0.98 28.50
CA ASP A 14 -21.20 -0.81 29.38
C ASP A 14 -21.21 -1.87 30.49
N ALA A 15 -20.90 -3.13 30.16
CA ALA A 15 -20.81 -4.22 31.13
C ALA A 15 -19.70 -3.98 32.17
N LEU A 16 -18.53 -3.50 31.73
CA LEU A 16 -17.42 -3.11 32.61
C LEU A 16 -17.85 -1.98 33.56
N ALA A 17 -18.53 -0.96 33.05
CA ALA A 17 -19.02 0.16 33.87
C ALA A 17 -20.03 -0.31 34.93
N GLN A 18 -20.97 -1.19 34.56
CA GLN A 18 -21.94 -1.79 35.50
C GLN A 18 -21.24 -2.66 36.56
N ALA A 19 -20.20 -3.39 36.18
CA ALA A 19 -19.34 -4.15 37.09
C ALA A 19 -18.38 -3.26 37.92
N ARG A 20 -18.38 -1.93 37.73
CA ARG A 20 -17.46 -0.97 38.35
C ARG A 20 -15.97 -1.30 38.07
N LEU A 21 -15.71 -1.77 36.87
CA LEU A 21 -14.38 -2.08 36.34
C LEU A 21 -13.95 -0.99 35.35
N PRO A 22 -12.66 -0.61 35.32
CA PRO A 22 -12.17 0.33 34.32
C PRO A 22 -12.19 -0.31 32.93
N ILE A 23 -12.32 0.52 31.90
CA ILE A 23 -12.19 0.08 30.51
C ILE A 23 -10.75 -0.38 30.29
N ALA A 24 -10.60 -1.64 29.86
CA ALA A 24 -9.31 -2.24 29.58
C ALA A 24 -9.44 -3.31 28.50
N GLY A 25 -8.30 -3.69 27.92
CA GLY A 25 -8.24 -4.70 26.86
C GLY A 25 -8.89 -4.27 25.56
N GLU A 26 -8.85 -5.17 24.60
CA GLU A 26 -9.42 -4.97 23.28
C GLU A 26 -10.39 -6.11 22.97
N LEU A 27 -11.38 -5.82 22.13
CA LEU A 27 -12.22 -6.82 21.51
C LEU A 27 -11.73 -7.01 20.09
N THR A 28 -11.23 -8.20 19.78
CA THR A 28 -10.63 -8.53 18.49
C THR A 28 -11.36 -9.71 17.85
N PRO A 29 -11.33 -9.85 16.51
CA PRO A 29 -11.75 -11.09 15.87
C PRO A 29 -11.01 -12.29 16.48
N ALA A 30 -11.72 -13.40 16.67
CA ALA A 30 -11.09 -14.63 17.14
C ALA A 30 -10.17 -15.18 16.06
N THR A 31 -8.96 -15.60 16.46
CA THR A 31 -7.97 -16.18 15.53
C THR A 31 -8.29 -17.63 15.17
N ASP A 32 -9.11 -18.30 15.97
CA ASP A 32 -9.57 -19.66 15.76
C ASP A 32 -11.10 -19.71 15.92
N PRO A 33 -11.84 -20.27 14.94
CA PRO A 33 -13.30 -20.37 15.01
C PRO A 33 -13.83 -21.11 16.25
N ARG A 34 -13.02 -21.97 16.89
CA ARG A 34 -13.38 -22.65 18.15
C ARG A 34 -13.55 -21.68 19.33
N PHE A 35 -13.00 -20.48 19.23
CA PHE A 35 -13.16 -19.42 20.22
C PHE A 35 -14.30 -18.45 19.90
N GLY A 36 -15.14 -18.78 18.91
CA GLY A 36 -16.23 -17.92 18.45
C GLY A 36 -15.79 -16.96 17.35
N ASP A 37 -16.51 -15.84 17.23
CA ASP A 37 -16.27 -14.83 16.20
C ASP A 37 -15.39 -13.68 16.69
N TYR A 38 -15.55 -13.30 17.96
CA TYR A 38 -14.74 -12.29 18.63
C TYR A 38 -14.30 -12.79 20.01
N GLN A 39 -13.22 -12.22 20.51
CA GLN A 39 -12.70 -12.50 21.83
C GLN A 39 -12.16 -11.22 22.48
N THR A 40 -12.18 -11.17 23.82
CA THR A 40 -11.46 -10.15 24.58
C THR A 40 -10.62 -10.77 25.70
N ASN A 41 -9.51 -10.12 26.02
CA ASN A 41 -8.60 -10.44 27.11
C ASN A 41 -8.72 -9.49 28.31
N VAL A 42 -9.78 -8.67 28.37
CA VAL A 42 -9.95 -7.63 29.41
C VAL A 42 -9.81 -8.18 30.83
N ALA A 43 -10.41 -9.34 31.13
CA ALA A 43 -10.39 -9.89 32.48
C ALA A 43 -8.97 -10.35 32.91
N LEU A 44 -8.13 -10.78 31.96
CA LEU A 44 -6.72 -11.11 32.21
C LEU A 44 -5.92 -9.88 32.60
N ILE A 45 -6.14 -8.77 31.88
CA ILE A 45 -5.48 -7.49 32.14
C ILE A 45 -5.89 -6.96 33.52
N LEU A 46 -7.19 -6.90 33.78
CA LEU A 46 -7.73 -6.42 35.05
C LEU A 46 -7.35 -7.32 36.21
N GLY A 47 -7.38 -8.63 36.03
CA GLY A 47 -6.97 -9.59 37.06
C GLY A 47 -5.52 -9.38 37.48
N LYS A 48 -4.63 -9.18 36.51
CA LYS A 48 -3.22 -8.85 36.79
C LYS A 48 -3.07 -7.50 37.52
N GLN A 49 -3.81 -6.47 37.10
CA GLN A 49 -3.74 -5.14 37.71
C GLN A 49 -4.27 -5.11 39.15
N ARG A 50 -5.28 -5.94 39.45
CA ARG A 50 -6.00 -5.93 40.74
C ARG A 50 -5.58 -7.04 41.69
N GLY A 51 -4.78 -8.01 41.23
CA GLY A 51 -4.44 -9.21 42.00
C GLY A 51 -5.63 -10.16 42.19
N GLU A 52 -6.63 -10.08 41.31
CA GLU A 52 -7.85 -10.90 41.35
C GLU A 52 -7.77 -12.04 40.33
N LYS A 53 -8.50 -13.13 40.55
CA LYS A 53 -8.55 -14.25 39.60
C LYS A 53 -9.27 -13.81 38.32
N PRO A 54 -8.63 -13.84 37.14
CA PRO A 54 -9.23 -13.35 35.90
C PRO A 54 -10.54 -14.06 35.51
N GLN A 55 -10.68 -15.34 35.84
CA GLN A 55 -11.92 -16.10 35.59
C GLN A 55 -13.11 -15.51 36.35
N VAL A 56 -12.92 -15.12 37.62
CA VAL A 56 -13.97 -14.50 38.43
C VAL A 56 -14.36 -13.14 37.85
N LEU A 57 -13.39 -12.34 37.43
CA LEU A 57 -13.65 -11.07 36.75
C LEU A 57 -14.39 -11.29 35.42
N ALA A 58 -14.00 -12.31 34.65
CA ALA A 58 -14.67 -12.63 33.39
C ALA A 58 -16.14 -13.00 33.62
N GLU A 59 -16.44 -13.84 34.62
CA GLU A 59 -17.82 -14.20 34.99
C GLU A 59 -18.63 -12.97 35.44
N GLN A 60 -18.03 -12.08 36.24
CA GLN A 60 -18.67 -10.82 36.65
C GLN A 60 -19.01 -9.93 35.45
N ILE A 61 -18.09 -9.81 34.49
CA ILE A 61 -18.31 -9.04 33.26
C ILE A 61 -19.43 -9.65 32.42
N VAL A 62 -19.38 -10.98 32.21
CA VAL A 62 -20.39 -11.72 31.43
C VAL A 62 -21.77 -11.58 32.06
N ALA A 63 -21.88 -11.58 33.40
CA ALA A 63 -23.14 -11.41 34.11
C ALA A 63 -23.80 -10.03 33.88
N GLN A 64 -23.01 -8.99 33.55
CA GLN A 64 -23.50 -7.65 33.22
C GLN A 64 -23.62 -7.41 31.70
N PHE A 65 -23.20 -8.37 30.88
CA PHE A 65 -23.15 -8.19 29.43
C PHE A 65 -24.52 -8.45 28.79
N ASN A 66 -25.10 -7.43 28.15
CA ASN A 66 -26.39 -7.52 27.49
C ASN A 66 -26.31 -7.14 26.00
N ALA A 67 -26.22 -8.16 25.14
CA ALA A 67 -26.30 -8.04 23.69
C ALA A 67 -27.03 -9.23 23.05
N GLY A 68 -28.15 -9.64 23.66
CA GLY A 68 -28.93 -10.79 23.22
C GLY A 68 -29.53 -10.66 21.81
N ASP A 69 -29.58 -9.44 21.27
CA ASP A 69 -29.93 -9.12 19.89
C ASP A 69 -28.79 -9.38 18.89
N VAL A 70 -27.53 -9.33 19.33
CA VAL A 70 -26.34 -9.40 18.47
C VAL A 70 -25.63 -10.74 18.55
N CYS A 71 -25.42 -11.27 19.75
CA CYS A 71 -24.64 -12.49 19.98
C CYS A 71 -25.33 -13.46 20.95
N GLU A 72 -24.90 -14.71 20.91
CA GLU A 72 -25.18 -15.68 21.96
C GLU A 72 -24.55 -15.22 23.28
N PRO A 73 -25.04 -15.72 24.44
CA PRO A 73 -24.43 -15.42 25.73
C PRO A 73 -22.91 -15.67 25.69
N PRO A 74 -22.07 -14.68 26.01
CA PRO A 74 -20.62 -14.83 25.92
C PRO A 74 -20.12 -15.92 26.87
N VAL A 75 -19.08 -16.65 26.45
CA VAL A 75 -18.54 -17.79 27.20
C VAL A 75 -17.16 -17.45 27.74
N VAL A 76 -16.94 -17.69 29.03
CA VAL A 76 -15.61 -17.59 29.65
C VAL A 76 -14.77 -18.79 29.22
N ALA A 77 -13.58 -18.55 28.70
CA ALA A 77 -12.68 -19.58 28.19
C ALA A 77 -11.29 -19.51 28.83
N GLY A 78 -10.74 -20.69 29.14
CA GLY A 78 -9.37 -20.86 29.62
C GLY A 78 -9.06 -20.02 30.86
N ALA A 79 -8.01 -19.21 30.78
CA ALA A 79 -7.51 -18.41 31.89
C ALA A 79 -8.36 -17.17 32.23
N GLY A 80 -9.42 -16.87 31.47
CA GLY A 80 -10.25 -15.67 31.65
C GLY A 80 -10.47 -14.87 30.37
N PHE A 81 -10.40 -15.51 29.20
CA PHE A 81 -10.89 -14.89 27.95
C PHE A 81 -12.41 -14.90 27.93
N ILE A 82 -13.02 -13.95 27.23
CA ILE A 82 -14.46 -13.94 26.98
C ILE A 82 -14.68 -14.05 25.47
N ASN A 83 -15.40 -15.09 25.06
CA ASN A 83 -15.66 -15.45 23.66
C ASN A 83 -17.08 -15.05 23.26
N PHE A 84 -17.24 -14.47 22.08
CA PHE A 84 -18.52 -14.02 21.53
C PHE A 84 -18.84 -14.77 20.24
N VAL A 85 -20.06 -15.30 20.15
CA VAL A 85 -20.58 -15.94 18.93
C VAL A 85 -21.77 -15.13 18.43
N LEU A 86 -21.67 -14.56 17.23
CA LEU A 86 -22.73 -13.77 16.61
C LEU A 86 -23.95 -14.64 16.28
N ARG A 87 -25.15 -14.09 16.50
CA ARG A 87 -26.39 -14.75 16.09
C ARG A 87 -26.54 -14.73 14.57
N PRO A 88 -26.98 -15.82 13.93
CA PRO A 88 -27.23 -15.85 12.49
C PRO A 88 -28.20 -14.75 12.02
N GLY A 89 -29.23 -14.43 12.81
CA GLY A 89 -30.17 -13.34 12.51
C GLY A 89 -29.49 -11.98 12.45
N ALA A 90 -28.66 -11.64 13.44
CA ALA A 90 -27.89 -10.40 13.46
C ALA A 90 -26.92 -10.33 12.26
N VAL A 91 -26.26 -11.44 11.92
CA VAL A 91 -25.39 -11.53 10.74
C VAL A 91 -26.18 -11.28 9.45
N ALA A 92 -27.37 -11.88 9.31
CA ALA A 92 -28.22 -11.70 8.13
C ALA A 92 -28.65 -10.23 7.96
N GLU A 93 -29.12 -9.59 9.05
CA GLU A 93 -29.48 -8.17 9.06
C GLU A 93 -28.29 -7.28 8.69
N LYS A 94 -27.13 -7.52 9.30
CA LYS A 94 -25.93 -6.74 9.02
C LYS A 94 -25.44 -6.90 7.59
N THR A 95 -25.46 -8.12 7.07
CA THR A 95 -25.10 -8.40 5.68
C THR A 95 -26.02 -7.66 4.72
N MET A 96 -27.31 -7.54 5.03
CA MET A 96 -28.26 -6.74 4.25
C MET A 96 -27.98 -5.24 4.29
N GLU A 97 -27.58 -4.70 5.44
CA GLU A 97 -27.12 -3.30 5.52
C GLU A 97 -25.90 -3.07 4.62
N VAL A 98 -24.90 -3.95 4.72
CA VAL A 98 -23.65 -3.87 3.92
C VAL A 98 -23.95 -4.02 2.43
N LEU A 99 -24.87 -4.90 2.04
CA LEU A 99 -25.29 -5.09 0.66
C LEU A 99 -25.89 -3.80 0.05
N ARG A 100 -26.64 -3.03 0.85
CA ARG A 100 -27.28 -1.78 0.42
C ARG A 100 -26.32 -0.58 0.41
N ASP A 101 -25.21 -0.66 1.14
CA ASP A 101 -24.21 0.40 1.21
C ASP A 101 -23.24 0.32 0.02
N GLU A 102 -23.06 1.43 -0.69
CA GLU A 102 -22.07 1.54 -1.77
C GLU A 102 -20.63 1.40 -1.26
N ARG A 103 -20.40 1.79 0.00
CA ARG A 103 -19.10 1.70 0.67
C ARG A 103 -18.91 0.37 1.40
N LEU A 104 -19.85 -0.57 1.27
CA LEU A 104 -19.75 -1.92 1.82
C LEU A 104 -19.52 -1.90 3.34
N GLY A 105 -20.19 -0.98 4.04
CA GLY A 105 -20.10 -0.82 5.50
C GLY A 105 -18.91 0.03 5.97
N VAL A 106 -17.92 0.32 5.12
CA VAL A 106 -16.70 1.04 5.50
C VAL A 106 -17.02 2.51 5.77
N ALA A 107 -17.07 2.88 7.05
CA ALA A 107 -17.24 4.27 7.47
C ALA A 107 -16.05 5.13 7.02
N LYS A 108 -16.31 6.42 6.75
CA LYS A 108 -15.23 7.40 6.65
C LYS A 108 -14.62 7.63 8.03
N ALA A 109 -13.36 8.06 8.07
CA ALA A 109 -12.70 8.53 9.26
C ALA A 109 -13.51 9.66 9.91
N LYS A 110 -13.51 9.71 11.25
CA LYS A 110 -14.24 10.75 12.00
C LYS A 110 -13.67 12.15 11.77
N SER A 111 -12.37 12.22 11.51
CA SER A 111 -11.64 13.44 11.20
C SER A 111 -10.85 13.23 9.91
N THR A 112 -11.09 14.10 8.92
CA THR A 112 -10.26 14.17 7.72
C THR A 112 -8.90 14.76 8.08
N GLN A 113 -7.85 14.19 7.49
CA GLN A 113 -6.49 14.71 7.54
C GLN A 113 -6.03 14.95 6.10
N ARG A 114 -5.16 15.94 5.91
CA ARG A 114 -4.38 16.10 4.70
C ARG A 114 -3.08 15.33 4.81
N ILE A 115 -2.90 14.36 3.94
CA ILE A 115 -1.81 13.38 3.98
C ILE A 115 -0.99 13.51 2.70
N VAL A 116 0.28 13.88 2.84
CA VAL A 116 1.24 13.82 1.73
C VAL A 116 1.93 12.45 1.78
N ILE A 117 1.94 11.73 0.67
CA ILE A 117 2.59 10.41 0.57
C ILE A 117 3.69 10.48 -0.49
N ASP A 118 4.92 10.27 -0.03
CA ASP A 118 6.15 10.24 -0.84
C ASP A 118 6.48 8.79 -1.17
N PHE A 119 6.45 8.44 -2.45
CA PHE A 119 6.73 7.10 -2.91
C PHE A 119 7.19 7.03 -4.37
N GLY A 120 7.77 5.89 -4.75
CA GLY A 120 8.33 5.64 -6.07
C GLY A 120 9.71 6.26 -6.23
N SER A 121 9.76 7.59 -6.23
CA SER A 121 10.94 8.46 -6.11
C SER A 121 12.21 7.94 -6.84
N PRO A 122 12.13 7.61 -8.15
CA PRO A 122 13.27 7.11 -8.91
C PRO A 122 14.31 8.20 -9.19
N ASN A 123 15.54 7.77 -9.50
CA ASN A 123 16.60 8.66 -9.95
C ASN A 123 16.55 8.86 -11.47
N VAL A 124 16.57 10.11 -11.92
CA VAL A 124 16.68 10.47 -13.33
C VAL A 124 18.00 9.96 -13.92
N ALA A 125 18.04 9.77 -15.25
CA ALA A 125 19.17 9.21 -15.99
C ALA A 125 19.50 7.74 -15.62
N LYS A 126 18.59 7.06 -14.92
CA LYS A 126 18.65 5.63 -14.62
C LYS A 126 17.26 5.01 -14.79
N PRO A 127 17.15 3.75 -15.25
CA PRO A 127 15.87 3.07 -15.30
C PRO A 127 15.36 2.78 -13.89
N MET A 128 14.04 2.81 -13.74
CA MET A 128 13.41 2.24 -12.57
C MET A 128 13.79 0.76 -12.49
N HIS A 129 14.32 0.33 -11.34
CA HIS A 129 14.54 -1.08 -11.04
C HIS A 129 13.55 -1.62 -10.01
N VAL A 130 13.60 -2.94 -9.80
CA VAL A 130 12.76 -3.68 -8.83
C VAL A 130 12.76 -3.12 -7.40
N GLY A 131 13.76 -2.34 -7.00
CA GLY A 131 13.76 -1.69 -5.69
C GLY A 131 12.66 -0.62 -5.55
N HIS A 132 12.37 0.09 -6.65
CA HIS A 132 11.33 1.13 -6.66
C HIS A 132 9.91 0.55 -6.66
N ILE A 133 9.72 -0.70 -7.11
CA ILE A 133 8.38 -1.29 -7.18
C ILE A 133 7.73 -1.36 -5.80
N ARG A 134 8.51 -1.67 -4.76
CA ARG A 134 7.97 -1.81 -3.40
C ARG A 134 7.42 -0.49 -2.90
N SER A 135 8.24 0.56 -2.99
CA SER A 135 7.79 1.91 -2.67
C SER A 135 6.56 2.30 -3.49
N THR A 136 6.61 2.07 -4.81
CA THR A 136 5.54 2.44 -5.74
C THR A 136 4.20 1.80 -5.40
N VAL A 137 4.19 0.47 -5.19
CA VAL A 137 2.96 -0.30 -4.97
C VAL A 137 2.44 -0.13 -3.54
N LEU A 138 3.33 -0.07 -2.53
CA LEU A 138 2.93 0.19 -1.15
C LEU A 138 2.33 1.60 -1.02
N GLY A 139 2.99 2.61 -1.58
CA GLY A 139 2.54 4.01 -1.52
C GLY A 139 1.20 4.22 -2.21
N ASP A 140 1.02 3.70 -3.43
CA ASP A 140 -0.24 3.78 -4.17
C ASP A 140 -1.40 3.11 -3.40
N ALA A 141 -1.19 1.91 -2.85
CA ALA A 141 -2.22 1.22 -2.09
C ALA A 141 -2.59 1.95 -0.79
N LEU A 142 -1.61 2.51 -0.07
CA LEU A 142 -1.87 3.35 1.10
C LEU A 142 -2.65 4.61 0.72
N ALA A 143 -2.30 5.25 -0.39
CA ALA A 143 -2.99 6.43 -0.90
C ALA A 143 -4.46 6.12 -1.23
N ARG A 144 -4.71 5.01 -1.93
CA ARG A 144 -6.07 4.53 -2.27
C ARG A 144 -6.90 4.25 -1.02
N ILE A 145 -6.32 3.59 -0.01
CA ILE A 145 -7.01 3.27 1.25
C ILE A 145 -7.29 4.53 2.06
N ALA A 146 -6.32 5.43 2.23
CA ALA A 146 -6.50 6.68 2.96
C ALA A 146 -7.58 7.56 2.30
N GLN A 147 -7.55 7.68 0.97
CA GLN A 147 -8.57 8.41 0.22
C GLN A 147 -9.95 7.75 0.35
N PHE A 148 -10.02 6.41 0.28
CA PHE A 148 -11.29 5.70 0.47
C PHE A 148 -11.87 5.90 1.87
N LEU A 149 -11.02 5.99 2.90
CA LEU A 149 -11.40 6.31 4.28
C LEU A 149 -11.76 7.80 4.47
N GLY A 150 -11.60 8.65 3.45
CA GLY A 150 -12.05 10.04 3.46
C GLY A 150 -11.00 11.06 3.89
N HIS A 151 -9.72 10.69 3.84
CA HIS A 151 -8.62 11.64 3.95
C HIS A 151 -8.38 12.38 2.63
N GLU A 152 -7.83 13.60 2.70
CA GLU A 152 -7.30 14.30 1.54
C GLU A 152 -5.87 13.78 1.32
N VAL A 153 -5.58 13.24 0.15
CA VAL A 153 -4.29 12.59 -0.14
C VAL A 153 -3.61 13.31 -1.29
N ILE A 154 -2.34 13.65 -1.10
CA ILE A 154 -1.45 14.23 -2.12
C ILE A 154 -0.32 13.22 -2.35
N ARG A 155 -0.25 12.65 -3.54
CA ARG A 155 0.82 11.74 -3.97
C ARG A 155 1.95 12.57 -4.56
N ASP A 156 3.12 12.51 -3.95
CA ASP A 156 4.29 13.25 -4.42
C ASP A 156 5.37 12.26 -4.89
N ASN A 157 5.89 12.49 -6.09
CA ASN A 157 7.00 11.74 -6.66
C ASN A 157 8.30 12.53 -6.48
N HIS A 158 9.03 12.23 -5.41
CA HIS A 158 10.26 12.94 -5.05
C HIS A 158 11.46 12.42 -5.86
N ILE A 159 11.44 12.69 -7.17
CA ILE A 159 12.47 12.18 -8.10
C ILE A 159 13.86 12.72 -7.79
N GLY A 160 14.87 11.85 -7.92
CA GLY A 160 16.28 12.23 -7.85
C GLY A 160 16.73 12.87 -9.16
N ASP A 161 16.38 14.14 -9.36
CA ASP A 161 16.67 14.94 -10.55
C ASP A 161 17.76 15.99 -10.34
N TRP A 162 18.41 15.99 -9.18
CA TRP A 162 19.55 16.83 -8.86
C TRP A 162 20.70 16.01 -8.28
N GLY A 163 21.94 16.49 -8.42
CA GLY A 163 23.10 15.84 -7.81
C GLY A 163 24.33 15.69 -8.71
N THR A 164 25.40 15.14 -8.14
CA THR A 164 26.74 15.11 -8.77
C THR A 164 26.80 14.29 -10.05
N GLN A 165 25.90 13.31 -10.21
CA GLN A 165 25.78 12.48 -11.41
C GLN A 165 25.53 13.30 -12.67
N PHE A 166 24.86 14.47 -12.57
CA PHE A 166 24.53 15.27 -13.74
C PHE A 166 25.75 15.91 -14.40
N GLY A 167 26.84 16.14 -13.67
CA GLY A 167 28.09 16.56 -14.29
C GLY A 167 28.61 15.53 -15.30
N MET A 168 28.51 14.24 -14.95
CA MET A 168 28.88 13.14 -15.86
C MET A 168 27.87 12.97 -16.99
N VAL A 169 26.56 13.05 -16.71
CA VAL A 169 25.52 12.92 -17.74
C VAL A 169 25.67 14.03 -18.78
N ILE A 170 25.83 15.29 -18.34
CA ILE A 170 25.97 16.43 -19.24
C ILE A 170 27.29 16.35 -20.03
N TYR A 171 28.40 16.00 -19.38
CA TYR A 171 29.65 15.79 -20.10
C TYR A 171 29.51 14.71 -21.18
N GLY A 172 28.93 13.56 -20.83
CA GLY A 172 28.64 12.47 -21.75
C GLY A 172 27.71 12.91 -22.89
N TRP A 173 26.71 13.73 -22.59
CA TRP A 173 25.77 14.27 -23.57
C TRP A 173 26.46 15.16 -24.60
N LYS A 174 27.38 16.02 -24.16
CA LYS A 174 28.12 16.92 -25.06
C LYS A 174 29.14 16.20 -25.93
N ASN A 175 29.72 15.10 -25.44
CA ASN A 175 30.91 14.50 -26.05
C ASN A 175 30.71 13.11 -26.66
N LEU A 176 29.71 12.34 -26.19
CA LEU A 176 29.55 10.92 -26.52
C LEU A 176 28.18 10.57 -27.11
N LEU A 177 27.23 11.49 -27.10
CA LEU A 177 25.84 11.24 -27.48
C LEU A 177 25.70 10.83 -28.94
N ASP A 178 25.08 9.67 -29.17
CA ASP A 178 24.57 9.27 -30.48
C ASP A 178 23.11 9.71 -30.62
N ARG A 179 22.87 10.70 -31.48
CA ARG A 179 21.52 11.25 -31.73
C ARG A 179 20.56 10.21 -32.32
N GLN A 180 21.04 9.25 -33.11
CA GLN A 180 20.19 8.17 -33.65
C GLN A 180 19.85 7.15 -32.56
N ALA A 181 20.80 6.83 -31.68
CA ALA A 181 20.53 5.99 -30.51
C ALA A 181 19.52 6.64 -29.56
N LEU A 182 19.69 7.93 -29.27
CA LEU A 182 18.77 8.71 -28.44
C LEU A 182 17.33 8.68 -28.99
N GLN A 183 17.14 8.83 -30.30
CA GLN A 183 15.80 8.76 -30.92
C GLN A 183 15.16 7.38 -30.79
N ARG A 184 15.95 6.29 -30.82
CA ARG A 184 15.43 4.92 -30.75
C ARG A 184 15.08 4.50 -29.33
N ASN A 185 15.96 4.78 -28.38
CA ASN A 185 15.75 4.45 -26.97
C ASN A 185 16.47 5.49 -26.09
N PRO A 186 15.78 6.59 -25.74
CA PRO A 186 16.41 7.74 -25.11
C PRO A 186 17.09 7.39 -23.79
N LEU A 187 16.39 6.66 -22.92
CA LEU A 187 16.92 6.31 -21.61
C LEU A 187 18.11 5.34 -21.72
N ALA A 188 18.07 4.36 -22.62
CA ALA A 188 19.20 3.46 -22.82
C ALA A 188 20.46 4.22 -23.27
N GLU A 189 20.30 5.23 -24.13
CA GLU A 189 21.41 6.07 -24.57
C GLU A 189 21.94 6.96 -23.43
N ILE A 190 21.07 7.58 -22.63
CA ILE A 190 21.47 8.34 -21.43
C ILE A 190 22.24 7.46 -20.44
N VAL A 191 21.79 6.23 -20.23
CA VAL A 191 22.48 5.26 -19.36
C VAL A 191 23.84 4.87 -19.95
N ARG A 192 23.94 4.68 -21.27
CA ARG A 192 25.19 4.34 -21.95
C ARG A 192 26.23 5.44 -21.75
N ILE A 193 25.89 6.69 -22.09
CA ILE A 193 26.82 7.82 -21.94
C ILE A 193 27.21 8.03 -20.48
N TYR A 194 26.29 7.83 -19.53
CA TYR A 194 26.60 7.90 -18.10
C TYR A 194 27.59 6.82 -17.67
N LYS A 195 27.34 5.55 -18.03
CA LYS A 195 28.22 4.43 -17.67
C LYS A 195 29.63 4.65 -18.23
N GLU A 196 29.73 5.00 -19.51
CA GLU A 196 31.02 5.26 -20.17
C GLU A 196 31.76 6.45 -19.55
N THR A 197 31.06 7.55 -19.25
CA THR A 197 31.66 8.72 -18.60
C THR A 197 32.11 8.40 -17.18
N ASN A 198 31.31 7.64 -16.41
CA ASN A 198 31.63 7.26 -15.04
C ASN A 198 32.85 6.31 -14.96
N GLU A 199 32.96 5.35 -15.88
CA GLU A 199 34.12 4.46 -15.98
C GLU A 199 35.41 5.26 -16.22
N ARG A 200 35.39 6.22 -17.16
CA ARG A 200 36.54 7.10 -17.43
C ARG A 200 36.85 8.03 -16.25
N ALA A 201 35.85 8.64 -15.64
CA ALA A 201 36.03 9.52 -14.47
C ALA A 201 36.57 8.78 -13.23
N THR A 202 36.38 7.46 -13.15
CA THR A 202 36.93 6.63 -12.09
C THR A 202 38.44 6.48 -12.24
N SER A 203 38.94 6.30 -13.47
CA SER A 203 40.36 6.09 -13.76
C SER A 203 41.17 7.36 -14.03
N ASP A 204 40.53 8.46 -14.43
CA ASP A 204 41.20 9.72 -14.79
C ASP A 204 40.73 10.91 -13.93
N PRO A 205 41.61 11.44 -13.03
CA PRO A 205 41.30 12.61 -12.21
C PRO A 205 41.04 13.90 -13.00
N GLN A 206 41.72 14.12 -14.13
CA GLN A 206 41.49 15.31 -14.96
C GLN A 206 40.11 15.25 -15.62
N PHE A 207 39.74 14.06 -16.10
CA PHE A 207 38.42 13.81 -16.65
C PHE A 207 37.30 13.97 -15.61
N ARG A 208 37.54 13.50 -14.38
CA ARG A 208 36.63 13.72 -13.25
C ARG A 208 36.41 15.19 -12.95
N GLU A 209 37.49 15.98 -12.98
CA GLU A 209 37.39 17.42 -12.80
C GLU A 209 36.60 18.09 -13.92
N ALA A 210 36.78 17.67 -15.18
CA ALA A 210 35.97 18.18 -16.30
C ALA A 210 34.47 17.89 -16.10
N CYS A 211 34.10 16.68 -15.67
CA CYS A 211 32.71 16.35 -15.32
C CYS A 211 32.18 17.22 -14.16
N ARG A 212 33.01 17.47 -13.14
CA ARG A 212 32.66 18.34 -12.01
C ARG A 212 32.41 19.78 -12.46
N GLN A 213 33.18 20.28 -13.42
CA GLN A 213 32.99 21.63 -13.97
C GLN A 213 31.65 21.79 -14.70
N GLU A 214 31.17 20.76 -15.41
CA GLU A 214 29.81 20.81 -16.00
C GLU A 214 28.71 20.89 -14.93
N LEU A 215 28.86 20.20 -13.79
CA LEU A 215 27.94 20.36 -12.66
C LEU A 215 27.97 21.78 -12.09
N VAL A 216 29.15 22.39 -11.96
CA VAL A 216 29.28 23.77 -11.47
C VAL A 216 28.58 24.74 -12.43
N LYS A 217 28.72 24.54 -13.75
CA LYS A 217 28.00 25.34 -14.75
C LYS A 217 26.49 25.18 -14.63
N LEU A 218 25.99 23.95 -14.45
CA LEU A 218 24.57 23.69 -14.21
C LEU A 218 24.05 24.46 -12.98
N GLN A 219 24.77 24.38 -11.86
CA GLN A 219 24.43 25.09 -10.62
C GLN A 219 24.51 26.61 -10.75
N ALA A 220 25.39 27.12 -11.62
CA ALA A 220 25.52 28.54 -11.92
C ALA A 220 24.47 29.06 -12.92
N GLY A 221 23.56 28.20 -13.38
CA GLY A 221 22.49 28.57 -14.30
C GLY A 221 22.93 28.69 -15.77
N ASP A 222 24.02 28.01 -16.16
CA ASP A 222 24.47 28.01 -17.56
C ASP A 222 23.38 27.42 -18.47
N LYS A 223 23.02 28.18 -19.51
CA LYS A 223 21.89 27.86 -20.38
C LYS A 223 22.04 26.51 -21.08
N GLU A 224 23.22 26.21 -21.63
CA GLU A 224 23.45 24.95 -22.34
C GLU A 224 23.30 23.75 -21.38
N ASN A 225 23.87 23.85 -20.18
CA ASN A 225 23.78 22.81 -19.16
C ASN A 225 22.34 22.61 -18.67
N ILE A 226 21.60 23.71 -18.43
CA ILE A 226 20.18 23.64 -18.07
C ILE A 226 19.34 22.99 -19.18
N ASP A 227 19.56 23.37 -20.44
CA ASP A 227 18.80 22.83 -21.57
C ASP A 227 19.03 21.31 -21.69
N ILE A 228 20.28 20.85 -21.55
CA ILE A 228 20.61 19.41 -21.54
C ILE A 228 19.98 18.70 -20.34
N TRP A 229 20.07 19.28 -19.15
CA TRP A 229 19.48 18.71 -17.93
C TRP A 229 17.97 18.53 -18.07
N ASN A 230 17.26 19.56 -18.53
CA ASN A 230 15.82 19.51 -18.79
C ASN A 230 15.47 18.40 -19.79
N GLU A 231 16.23 18.25 -20.87
CA GLU A 231 16.01 17.18 -21.85
C GLU A 231 16.22 15.79 -21.22
N CYS A 232 17.25 15.61 -20.39
CA CYS A 232 17.51 14.35 -19.69
C CYS A 232 16.40 13.99 -18.70
N VAL A 233 15.90 14.98 -17.94
CA VAL A 233 14.78 14.81 -17.02
C VAL A 233 13.52 14.42 -17.80
N ALA A 234 13.17 15.17 -18.85
CA ALA A 234 11.99 14.91 -19.67
C ALA A 234 12.00 13.50 -20.29
N LEU A 235 13.13 13.07 -20.85
CA LEU A 235 13.27 11.74 -21.46
C LEU A 235 13.24 10.61 -20.42
N SER A 236 13.80 10.81 -19.23
CA SER A 236 13.69 9.84 -18.14
C SER A 236 12.24 9.72 -17.66
N MET A 237 11.52 10.85 -17.56
CA MET A 237 10.12 10.87 -17.15
C MET A 237 9.20 10.15 -18.14
N GLN A 238 9.47 10.21 -19.44
CA GLN A 238 8.73 9.44 -20.44
C GLN A 238 8.83 7.93 -20.20
N ASP A 239 9.99 7.44 -19.75
CA ASP A 239 10.16 6.03 -19.38
C ASP A 239 9.39 5.68 -18.10
N PHE A 240 9.47 6.54 -17.08
CA PHE A 240 8.78 6.34 -15.80
C PHE A 240 7.25 6.32 -15.98
N GLU A 241 6.71 7.22 -16.80
CA GLU A 241 5.27 7.30 -17.07
C GLU A 241 4.73 6.02 -17.71
N HIS A 242 5.53 5.35 -18.55
CA HIS A 242 5.15 4.05 -19.10
C HIS A 242 4.97 3.00 -17.98
N VAL A 243 5.90 2.97 -17.02
CA VAL A 243 5.83 2.07 -15.87
C VAL A 243 4.64 2.42 -14.98
N TYR A 244 4.39 3.71 -14.70
CA TYR A 244 3.24 4.16 -13.91
C TYR A 244 1.91 3.78 -14.56
N LYS A 245 1.78 3.95 -15.87
CA LYS A 245 0.60 3.50 -16.64
C LYS A 245 0.41 1.99 -16.65
N LEU A 246 1.48 1.20 -16.63
CA LEU A 246 1.37 -0.25 -16.49
C LEU A 246 0.87 -0.64 -15.09
N LEU A 247 1.36 0.04 -14.05
CA LEU A 247 1.02 -0.20 -12.65
C LEU A 247 -0.33 0.41 -12.19
N ASP A 248 -0.97 1.22 -13.04
CA ASP A 248 -2.15 2.04 -12.70
C ASP A 248 -1.86 3.00 -11.53
N VAL A 249 -0.74 3.72 -11.61
CA VAL A 249 -0.29 4.67 -10.59
C VAL A 249 -0.33 6.09 -11.15
N HIS A 250 -0.72 7.04 -10.31
CA HIS A 250 -0.80 8.46 -10.63
C HIS A 250 -0.15 9.28 -9.51
N TYR A 251 0.44 10.42 -9.85
CA TYR A 251 1.00 11.37 -8.90
C TYR A 251 0.33 12.74 -9.05
N ASP A 252 0.00 13.35 -7.92
CA ASP A 252 -0.61 14.68 -7.85
C ASP A 252 0.46 15.77 -7.98
N LEU A 253 1.65 15.50 -7.44
CA LEU A 253 2.84 16.35 -7.50
C LEU A 253 4.07 15.55 -7.95
N GLN A 254 5.03 16.27 -8.51
CA GLN A 254 6.32 15.73 -8.88
C GLN A 254 7.41 16.71 -8.43
N CYS A 255 7.50 16.92 -7.13
CA CYS A 255 8.47 17.81 -6.53
C CYS A 255 9.79 17.05 -6.31
N GLY A 256 10.62 16.96 -7.36
CA GLY A 256 11.96 16.40 -7.30
C GLY A 256 12.92 17.21 -6.42
N GLU A 257 14.13 16.70 -6.19
CA GLU A 257 15.16 17.39 -5.40
C GLU A 257 15.47 18.80 -5.92
N SER A 258 15.44 19.00 -7.24
CA SER A 258 15.71 20.30 -7.88
C SER A 258 14.71 21.39 -7.49
N PHE A 259 13.46 21.02 -7.19
CA PHE A 259 12.40 21.97 -6.81
C PHE A 259 12.76 22.78 -5.55
N TYR A 260 13.54 22.20 -4.65
CA TYR A 260 13.91 22.79 -3.37
C TYR A 260 15.23 23.57 -3.42
N HIS A 261 15.92 23.61 -4.57
CA HIS A 261 17.29 24.11 -4.64
C HIS A 261 17.44 25.55 -4.13
N ASP A 262 16.53 26.43 -4.53
CA ASP A 262 16.59 27.86 -4.22
C ASP A 262 16.34 28.15 -2.73
N CYS A 263 15.65 27.28 -2.00
CA CYS A 263 15.35 27.47 -0.59
C CYS A 263 16.40 26.86 0.36
N LEU A 264 17.29 25.98 -0.12
CA LEU A 264 18.30 25.31 0.72
C LEU A 264 19.19 26.26 1.54
N PRO A 265 19.68 27.41 1.02
CA PRO A 265 20.44 28.37 1.82
C PRO A 265 19.65 28.89 3.02
N SER A 266 18.38 29.23 2.80
CA SER A 266 17.51 29.78 3.85
C SER A 266 17.21 28.75 4.95
N VAL A 267 17.09 27.46 4.60
CA VAL A 267 16.94 26.36 5.55
C VAL A 267 18.16 26.28 6.46
N VAL A 268 19.37 26.26 5.89
CA VAL A 268 20.60 26.17 6.67
C VAL A 268 20.78 27.38 7.59
N GLU A 269 20.51 28.59 7.10
CA GLU A 269 20.57 29.81 7.92
C GLU A 269 19.58 29.78 9.08
N ARG A 270 18.34 29.32 8.83
CA ARG A 270 17.29 29.21 9.84
C ARG A 270 17.66 28.21 10.93
N VAL A 271 18.12 27.02 10.55
CA VAL A 271 18.49 25.94 11.49
C VAL A 271 19.75 26.29 12.30
N LEU A 272 20.67 27.08 11.74
CA LEU A 272 21.79 27.67 12.49
C LEU A 272 21.31 28.72 13.50
N LYS A 273 20.44 29.65 13.06
CA LYS A 273 19.95 30.75 13.91
C LYS A 273 19.10 30.25 15.08
N SER A 274 18.37 29.14 14.89
CA SER A 274 17.60 28.50 15.96
C SER A 274 18.45 27.69 16.95
N GLY A 275 19.75 27.54 16.70
CA GLY A 275 20.67 26.76 17.54
C GLY A 275 20.50 25.24 17.40
N ILE A 276 19.78 24.77 16.38
CA ILE A 276 19.62 23.33 16.11
C ILE A 276 20.86 22.77 15.42
N ALA A 277 21.47 23.54 14.52
CA ALA A 277 22.74 23.24 13.89
C ALA A 277 23.86 24.13 14.43
N GLU A 278 25.10 23.64 14.35
CA GLU A 278 26.31 24.37 14.67
C GLU A 278 27.37 24.19 13.56
N ILE A 279 28.34 25.10 13.51
CA ILE A 279 29.49 24.95 12.61
C ILE A 279 30.52 24.05 13.29
N SER A 280 30.88 22.94 12.63
CA SER A 280 31.90 21.99 13.09
C SER A 280 32.83 21.65 11.93
N GLU A 281 34.13 21.87 12.11
CA GLU A 281 35.16 21.62 11.09
C GLU A 281 34.88 22.30 9.72
N GLY A 282 34.20 23.44 9.75
CA GLY A 282 33.80 24.20 8.56
C GLY A 282 32.54 23.68 7.86
N ALA A 283 31.98 22.55 8.28
CA ALA A 283 30.66 22.07 7.86
C ALA A 283 29.56 22.58 8.80
N VAL A 284 28.30 22.54 8.36
CA VAL A 284 27.13 22.76 9.22
C VAL A 284 26.53 21.42 9.61
N VAL A 285 26.45 21.18 10.91
CA VAL A 285 26.15 19.87 11.49
C VAL A 285 25.08 19.99 12.57
N VAL A 286 24.13 19.06 12.56
CA VAL A 286 23.16 18.89 13.64
C VAL A 286 23.63 17.77 14.55
N PHE A 287 23.78 18.07 15.84
CA PHE A 287 24.09 17.10 16.88
C PHE A 287 22.86 16.79 17.73
N PHE A 288 22.60 15.51 17.97
CA PHE A 288 21.43 15.03 18.70
C PHE A 288 21.78 14.55 20.12
N ARG A 289 22.66 15.29 20.81
CA ARG A 289 23.28 14.89 22.10
C ARG A 289 22.26 14.54 23.20
N ASP A 290 21.09 15.14 23.14
CA ASP A 290 19.93 14.98 24.03
C ASP A 290 19.00 13.82 23.65
N ASN A 291 19.18 13.21 22.47
CA ASN A 291 18.40 12.05 22.02
C ASN A 291 19.26 10.77 22.14
N PRO A 292 18.95 9.85 23.09
CA PRO A 292 19.76 8.66 23.32
C PRO A 292 19.95 7.76 22.10
N GLU A 293 19.00 7.75 21.15
CA GLU A 293 19.08 6.94 19.94
C GLU A 293 19.99 7.55 18.86
N LEU A 294 20.17 8.88 18.88
CA LEU A 294 20.88 9.64 17.86
C LEU A 294 22.15 10.36 18.39
N ALA A 295 22.45 10.23 19.68
CA ALA A 295 23.49 11.00 20.37
C ALA A 295 24.87 10.95 19.70
N ASP A 296 25.22 9.81 19.10
CA ASP A 296 26.48 9.53 18.43
C ASP A 296 26.40 9.61 16.89
N LYS A 297 25.27 10.08 16.34
CA LYS A 297 24.97 10.06 14.90
C LYS A 297 24.69 11.49 14.40
N PRO A 298 25.72 12.34 14.25
CA PRO A 298 25.53 13.69 13.73
C PRO A 298 25.06 13.66 12.27
N LEU A 299 24.30 14.69 11.88
CA LEU A 299 23.86 14.88 10.49
C LEU A 299 24.50 16.14 9.92
N ILE A 300 25.28 15.98 8.85
CA ILE A 300 25.79 17.13 8.09
C ILE A 300 24.65 17.63 7.20
N ILE A 301 24.35 18.93 7.25
CA ILE A 301 23.36 19.58 6.36
C ILE A 301 24.00 20.59 5.41
N ARG A 302 25.30 20.89 5.55
CA ARG A 302 26.10 21.60 4.54
C ARG A 302 27.56 21.21 4.69
N LYS A 303 28.20 20.83 3.58
CA LYS A 303 29.62 20.46 3.55
C LYS A 303 30.54 21.67 3.72
N ARG A 304 31.83 21.40 3.96
CA ARG A 304 32.88 22.42 4.12
C ARG A 304 33.10 23.27 2.86
N ASP A 305 32.86 22.71 1.68
CA ASP A 305 32.94 23.41 0.40
C ASP A 305 31.68 24.25 0.09
N GLY A 306 30.74 24.35 1.03
CA GLY A 306 29.47 25.06 0.88
C GLY A 306 28.37 24.24 0.20
N GLY A 307 28.68 23.05 -0.33
CA GLY A 307 27.71 22.21 -1.01
C GLY A 307 26.63 21.64 -0.09
N PHE A 308 25.38 21.67 -0.54
CA PHE A 308 24.26 21.01 0.11
C PHE A 308 24.25 19.51 -0.17
N ASN A 309 23.49 18.76 0.62
CA ASN A 309 23.29 17.33 0.44
C ASN A 309 21.80 16.98 0.55
N TYR A 310 21.47 15.70 0.38
CA TYR A 310 20.09 15.22 0.44
C TYR A 310 19.41 15.55 1.79
N ALA A 311 20.16 15.66 2.88
CA ALA A 311 19.58 16.05 4.17
C ALA A 311 19.09 17.48 4.21
N THR A 312 19.77 18.42 3.55
CA THR A 312 19.26 19.79 3.40
C THR A 312 17.97 19.78 2.59
N THR A 313 17.96 19.05 1.49
CA THR A 313 16.79 18.91 0.61
C THR A 313 15.60 18.33 1.38
N ASP A 314 15.79 17.26 2.13
CA ASP A 314 14.69 16.62 2.86
C ASP A 314 14.14 17.46 4.01
N VAL A 315 14.97 18.28 4.67
CA VAL A 315 14.47 19.28 5.64
C VAL A 315 13.62 20.34 4.92
N ALA A 316 14.08 20.83 3.77
CA ALA A 316 13.30 21.75 2.93
C ALA A 316 12.00 21.13 2.43
N THR A 317 12.02 19.84 2.09
CA THR A 317 10.84 19.07 1.68
C THR A 317 9.81 18.98 2.80
N ILE A 318 10.24 18.73 4.05
CA ILE A 318 9.33 18.77 5.21
C ILE A 318 8.73 20.17 5.36
N ASP A 319 9.55 21.22 5.28
CA ASP A 319 9.08 22.60 5.38
C ASP A 319 7.97 22.89 4.37
N TYR A 320 8.21 22.58 3.09
CA TYR A 320 7.24 22.80 2.02
C TYR A 320 5.94 22.02 2.25
N ARG A 321 6.05 20.73 2.59
CA ARG A 321 4.87 19.89 2.82
C ARG A 321 4.05 20.35 4.02
N VAL A 322 4.68 20.82 5.10
CA VAL A 322 3.97 21.32 6.29
C VAL A 322 3.44 22.74 6.07
N ASN A 323 4.27 23.64 5.54
CA ASN A 323 3.95 25.07 5.50
C ASN A 323 3.15 25.45 4.25
N ASP A 324 3.43 24.87 3.08
CA ASP A 324 2.78 25.23 1.83
C ASP A 324 1.62 24.29 1.55
N LEU A 325 1.85 22.97 1.62
CA LEU A 325 0.79 21.99 1.41
C LEU A 325 -0.13 21.83 2.62
N LYS A 326 0.22 22.36 3.79
CA LYS A 326 -0.57 22.26 5.04
C LYS A 326 -0.84 20.81 5.45
N ALA A 327 0.15 19.93 5.28
CA ALA A 327 0.01 18.51 5.62
C ALA A 327 -0.18 18.30 7.12
N ASP A 328 -1.20 17.53 7.50
CA ASP A 328 -1.39 17.02 8.86
C ASP A 328 -0.52 15.79 9.11
N ALA A 329 -0.24 15.01 8.06
CA ALA A 329 0.63 13.84 8.11
C ALA A 329 1.45 13.73 6.82
N ILE A 330 2.69 13.23 6.95
CA ILE A 330 3.59 12.97 5.82
C ILE A 330 4.11 11.54 5.93
N TRP A 331 3.85 10.75 4.89
CA TRP A 331 4.20 9.33 4.83
C TRP A 331 5.32 9.12 3.82
N TYR A 332 6.50 8.75 4.31
CA TYR A 332 7.67 8.45 3.50
C TYR A 332 7.77 6.95 3.28
N VAL A 333 7.42 6.48 2.09
CA VAL A 333 7.48 5.06 1.73
C VAL A 333 8.86 4.75 1.16
N VAL A 334 9.83 4.57 2.05
CA VAL A 334 11.25 4.41 1.69
C VAL A 334 11.86 3.19 2.39
N GLY A 335 12.76 2.50 1.69
CA GLY A 335 13.37 1.26 2.17
C GLY A 335 14.17 1.41 3.46
N ALA A 336 14.35 0.30 4.17
CA ALA A 336 15.04 0.23 5.46
C ALA A 336 16.44 0.89 5.54
N PRO A 337 17.29 0.90 4.49
CA PRO A 337 18.62 1.52 4.57
C PRO A 337 18.61 3.02 4.94
N GLN A 338 17.51 3.75 4.71
CA GLN A 338 17.40 5.17 5.03
C GLN A 338 16.81 5.46 6.41
N THR A 339 16.63 4.44 7.27
CA THR A 339 15.98 4.61 8.58
C THR A 339 16.67 5.63 9.48
N LEU A 340 18.01 5.62 9.53
CA LEU A 340 18.76 6.59 10.33
C LEU A 340 18.51 8.02 9.85
N HIS A 341 18.55 8.22 8.53
CA HIS A 341 18.33 9.53 7.93
C HIS A 341 16.95 10.10 8.29
N PHE A 342 15.88 9.33 8.07
CA PHE A 342 14.51 9.78 8.42
C PHE A 342 14.36 10.11 9.91
N LYS A 343 14.98 9.32 10.80
CA LYS A 343 15.00 9.64 12.24
C LYS A 343 15.66 11.00 12.51
N GLN A 344 16.77 11.29 11.84
CA GLN A 344 17.50 12.55 12.03
C GLN A 344 16.71 13.75 11.50
N ILE A 345 16.14 13.69 10.29
CA ILE A 345 15.37 14.82 9.74
C ILE A 345 14.04 15.03 10.44
N PHE A 346 13.37 13.98 10.93
CA PHE A 346 12.15 14.13 11.73
C PHE A 346 12.44 14.75 13.09
N GLU A 347 13.60 14.43 13.67
CA GLU A 347 14.06 15.04 14.91
C GLU A 347 14.39 16.53 14.70
N ILE A 348 14.98 16.91 13.57
CA ILE A 348 15.16 18.33 13.18
C ILE A 348 13.80 19.02 13.10
N ALA A 349 12.85 18.45 12.34
CA ALA A 349 11.51 19.00 12.18
C ALA A 349 10.77 19.18 13.53
N ARG A 350 10.92 18.23 14.45
CA ARG A 350 10.37 18.32 15.81
C ARG A 350 11.00 19.47 16.61
N ARG A 351 12.32 19.67 16.52
CA ARG A 351 13.02 20.78 17.18
C ARG A 351 12.61 22.15 16.61
N GLU A 352 12.28 22.21 15.33
CA GLU A 352 11.70 23.40 14.69
C GLU A 352 10.24 23.65 15.09
N GLY A 353 9.62 22.71 15.82
CA GLY A 353 8.29 22.87 16.39
C GLY A 353 7.14 22.35 15.51
N TYR A 354 7.44 21.70 14.39
CA TYR A 354 6.43 21.11 13.53
C TYR A 354 5.59 20.05 14.26
N LYS A 355 4.29 20.03 13.95
CA LYS A 355 3.28 19.16 14.59
C LYS A 355 2.70 18.09 13.67
N ALA A 356 3.03 18.13 12.39
CA ALA A 356 2.59 17.12 11.43
C ALA A 356 3.09 15.72 11.85
N ASP A 357 2.27 14.69 11.60
CA ASP A 357 2.64 13.31 11.88
C ASP A 357 3.57 12.77 10.79
N LEU A 358 4.87 12.70 11.10
CA LEU A 358 5.91 12.24 10.18
C LEU A 358 6.13 10.73 10.34
N ARG A 359 5.87 9.97 9.27
CA ARG A 359 5.95 8.50 9.28
C ARG A 359 6.93 8.00 8.24
N HIS A 360 7.95 7.25 8.68
CA HIS A 360 8.80 6.46 7.80
C HIS A 360 8.19 5.06 7.64
N ILE A 361 7.57 4.82 6.49
CA ILE A 361 6.94 3.55 6.14
C ILE A 361 8.00 2.64 5.52
N ILE A 362 8.72 1.97 6.41
CA ILE A 362 9.84 1.10 6.08
C ILE A 362 9.37 -0.17 5.36
N PHE A 363 10.15 -0.61 4.36
CA PHE A 363 10.01 -1.93 3.74
C PHE A 363 11.36 -2.63 3.54
N GLY A 364 11.33 -3.96 3.47
CA GLY A 364 12.49 -4.84 3.22
C GLY A 364 12.88 -4.94 1.75
N SER A 365 13.83 -5.81 1.41
CA SER A 365 14.34 -6.00 0.05
C SER A 365 13.59 -7.07 -0.74
N ILE A 366 13.73 -7.02 -2.07
CA ILE A 366 13.37 -8.12 -2.97
C ILE A 366 14.60 -8.99 -3.20
N LEU A 367 14.48 -10.27 -2.88
CA LEU A 367 15.55 -11.24 -3.03
C LEU A 367 15.29 -12.16 -4.23
N GLY A 368 16.36 -12.60 -4.88
CA GLY A 368 16.32 -13.72 -5.83
C GLY A 368 16.20 -15.06 -5.11
N GLU A 369 16.10 -16.14 -5.89
CA GLU A 369 16.05 -17.52 -5.38
C GLU A 369 17.31 -17.89 -4.55
N ASP A 370 18.43 -17.23 -4.83
CA ASP A 370 19.70 -17.37 -4.11
C ASP A 370 19.73 -16.61 -2.77
N ARG A 371 18.61 -15.98 -2.36
CA ARG A 371 18.46 -15.14 -1.16
C ARG A 371 19.37 -13.90 -1.15
N LYS A 372 19.89 -13.48 -2.30
CA LYS A 372 20.60 -12.21 -2.45
C LYS A 372 19.70 -11.19 -3.14
N LEU A 373 20.12 -9.93 -3.15
CA LEU A 373 19.41 -8.87 -3.88
C LEU A 373 19.19 -9.29 -5.33
N MET A 374 17.93 -9.16 -5.78
CA MET A 374 17.54 -9.56 -7.13
C MET A 374 18.31 -8.76 -8.18
N LYS A 375 19.07 -9.48 -9.02
CA LYS A 375 19.92 -8.94 -10.08
C LYS A 375 19.70 -9.69 -11.39
N THR A 376 20.07 -9.07 -12.50
CA THR A 376 20.13 -9.73 -13.81
C THR A 376 21.28 -10.76 -13.84
N ARG A 377 21.33 -11.59 -14.88
CA ARG A 377 22.46 -12.53 -15.11
C ARG A 377 23.82 -11.82 -15.24
N SER A 378 23.84 -10.56 -15.69
CA SER A 378 25.04 -9.72 -15.78
C SER A 378 25.44 -9.10 -14.42
N GLY A 379 24.60 -9.22 -13.39
CA GLY A 379 24.83 -8.61 -12.07
C GLY A 379 24.31 -7.16 -11.94
N ASP A 380 23.67 -6.63 -12.99
CA ASP A 380 22.98 -5.34 -12.97
C ASP A 380 21.63 -5.42 -12.25
N ASN A 381 21.06 -4.26 -11.93
CA ASN A 381 19.69 -4.19 -11.41
C ASN A 381 18.68 -4.56 -12.50
N VAL A 382 17.65 -5.33 -12.14
CA VAL A 382 16.58 -5.72 -13.06
C VAL A 382 15.70 -4.51 -13.37
N PRO A 383 15.57 -4.07 -14.64
CA PRO A 383 14.65 -2.99 -15.01
C PRO A 383 13.21 -3.38 -14.70
N LEU A 384 12.45 -2.44 -14.14
CA LEU A 384 11.08 -2.68 -13.71
C LEU A 384 10.14 -2.88 -14.90
N ARG A 385 10.33 -2.11 -15.98
CA ARG A 385 9.58 -2.26 -17.24
C ARG A 385 9.65 -3.71 -17.74
N ASP A 386 10.85 -4.24 -17.93
CA ASP A 386 11.08 -5.60 -18.43
C ASP A 386 10.42 -6.65 -17.54
N LEU A 387 10.46 -6.46 -16.22
CA LEU A 387 9.81 -7.36 -15.27
C LEU A 387 8.27 -7.34 -15.43
N LEU A 388 7.65 -6.17 -15.59
CA LEU A 388 6.20 -6.05 -15.77
C LEU A 388 5.74 -6.61 -17.12
N GLU A 389 6.52 -6.40 -18.18
CA GLU A 389 6.25 -6.94 -19.51
C GLU A 389 6.36 -8.48 -19.51
N GLU A 390 7.39 -9.02 -18.87
CA GLU A 390 7.54 -10.48 -18.71
C GLU A 390 6.40 -11.08 -17.86
N ALA A 391 5.91 -10.38 -16.83
CA ALA A 391 4.73 -10.81 -16.07
C ALA A 391 3.50 -10.94 -16.96
N CYS A 392 3.24 -9.93 -17.80
CA CYS A 392 2.14 -9.95 -18.76
C CYS A 392 2.30 -11.09 -19.77
N LYS A 393 3.52 -11.29 -20.31
CA LYS A 393 3.81 -12.37 -21.27
C LYS A 393 3.56 -13.76 -20.69
N ARG A 394 3.98 -14.00 -19.44
CA ARG A 394 3.73 -15.28 -18.74
C ARG A 394 2.25 -15.50 -18.47
N ALA A 395 1.55 -14.47 -18.00
CA ALA A 395 0.11 -14.54 -17.80
C ALA A 395 -0.64 -14.84 -19.11
N ARG A 396 -0.22 -14.22 -20.21
CA ARG A 396 -0.78 -14.47 -21.54
C ARG A 396 -0.70 -15.93 -21.97
N LYS A 397 0.44 -16.57 -21.78
CA LYS A 397 0.62 -18.00 -22.08
C LYS A 397 -0.38 -18.88 -21.32
N ILE A 398 -0.61 -18.59 -20.03
CA ILE A 398 -1.58 -19.33 -19.21
C ILE A 398 -3.01 -19.15 -19.75
N ILE A 399 -3.37 -17.96 -20.22
CA ILE A 399 -4.69 -17.67 -20.80
C ILE A 399 -4.86 -18.38 -22.14
N GLU A 400 -3.85 -18.35 -23.01
CA GLU A 400 -3.88 -19.01 -24.32
C GLU A 400 -4.11 -20.52 -24.21
N GLU A 401 -3.51 -21.15 -23.20
CA GLU A 401 -3.70 -22.58 -22.92
C GLU A 401 -5.09 -22.90 -22.36
N LYS A 402 -5.68 -22.01 -21.56
CA LYS A 402 -6.97 -22.26 -20.88
C LYS A 402 -8.21 -21.82 -21.67
N ASN A 403 -8.10 -20.72 -22.41
CA ASN A 403 -9.19 -20.07 -23.12
C ASN A 403 -8.74 -19.65 -24.53
N PRO A 404 -8.38 -20.60 -25.41
CA PRO A 404 -7.85 -20.32 -26.75
C PRO A 404 -8.82 -19.52 -27.63
N GLN A 405 -10.12 -19.61 -27.36
CA GLN A 405 -11.22 -18.99 -28.10
C GLN A 405 -11.40 -17.48 -27.88
N LEU A 406 -10.72 -16.89 -26.90
CA LEU A 406 -10.79 -15.43 -26.67
C LEU A 406 -10.14 -14.67 -27.82
N SER A 407 -10.61 -13.45 -28.08
CA SER A 407 -9.96 -12.55 -29.03
C SER A 407 -8.58 -12.11 -28.54
N GLU A 408 -7.74 -11.64 -29.46
CA GLU A 408 -6.37 -11.21 -29.15
C GLU A 408 -6.33 -10.02 -28.19
N ASP A 409 -7.28 -9.09 -28.32
CA ASP A 409 -7.42 -7.93 -27.44
C ASP A 409 -7.87 -8.34 -26.04
N GLU A 410 -8.84 -9.28 -25.93
CA GLU A 410 -9.27 -9.82 -24.64
C GLU A 410 -8.13 -10.56 -23.93
N LYS A 411 -7.37 -11.40 -24.67
CA LYS A 411 -6.20 -12.08 -24.12
C LYS A 411 -5.18 -11.08 -23.59
N ALA A 412 -4.90 -10.00 -24.32
CA ALA A 412 -3.95 -8.97 -23.91
C ALA A 412 -4.41 -8.22 -22.65
N ASP A 413 -5.67 -7.82 -22.58
CA ASP A 413 -6.25 -7.14 -21.40
C ASP A 413 -6.25 -8.04 -20.16
N ILE A 414 -6.69 -9.30 -20.29
CA ILE A 414 -6.71 -10.26 -19.19
C ILE A 414 -5.27 -10.56 -18.74
N ALA A 415 -4.34 -10.74 -19.67
CA ALA A 415 -2.92 -10.98 -19.36
C ALA A 415 -2.30 -9.82 -18.58
N LYS A 416 -2.62 -8.58 -18.96
CA LYS A 416 -2.17 -7.39 -18.23
C LYS A 416 -2.74 -7.38 -16.81
N LYS A 417 -4.04 -7.60 -16.63
CA LYS A 417 -4.69 -7.61 -15.30
C LYS A 417 -4.12 -8.69 -14.39
N ILE A 418 -3.87 -9.89 -14.93
CA ILE A 418 -3.29 -11.01 -14.17
C ILE A 418 -1.81 -10.76 -13.86
N GLY A 419 -0.99 -10.44 -14.87
CA GLY A 419 0.45 -10.28 -14.73
C GLY A 419 0.80 -9.15 -13.78
N ILE A 420 0.25 -7.96 -14.00
CA ILE A 420 0.47 -6.80 -13.12
C ILE A 420 -0.12 -7.05 -11.73
N GLY A 421 -1.33 -7.63 -11.66
CA GLY A 421 -1.97 -7.98 -10.39
C GLY A 421 -1.13 -8.93 -9.55
N ALA A 422 -0.54 -9.96 -10.17
CA ALA A 422 0.35 -10.91 -9.51
C ALA A 422 1.61 -10.24 -8.95
N VAL A 423 2.19 -9.30 -9.69
CA VAL A 423 3.36 -8.53 -9.24
C VAL A 423 3.01 -7.64 -8.04
N LYS A 424 1.92 -6.87 -8.09
CA LYS A 424 1.49 -6.04 -6.97
C LYS A 424 1.16 -6.88 -5.74
N TYR A 425 0.37 -7.94 -5.92
CA TYR A 425 -0.10 -8.78 -4.81
C TYR A 425 1.02 -9.57 -4.13
N ALA A 426 2.02 -10.03 -4.90
CA ALA A 426 3.15 -10.76 -4.32
C ALA A 426 3.91 -9.92 -3.29
N ASP A 427 3.97 -8.60 -3.48
CA ASP A 427 4.52 -7.69 -2.49
C ASP A 427 3.51 -7.37 -1.38
N LEU A 428 2.29 -6.95 -1.76
CA LEU A 428 1.26 -6.49 -0.83
C LEU A 428 0.69 -7.56 0.11
N SER A 429 0.85 -8.84 -0.21
CA SER A 429 0.44 -9.96 0.64
C SER A 429 1.45 -10.30 1.74
N GLN A 430 2.68 -9.78 1.64
CA GLN A 430 3.75 -10.02 2.61
C GLN A 430 3.81 -8.88 3.63
N TYR A 431 4.34 -9.17 4.82
CA TYR A 431 4.62 -8.11 5.78
C TYR A 431 5.71 -7.19 5.22
N ARG A 432 5.43 -5.89 5.09
CA ARG A 432 6.31 -4.93 4.39
C ARG A 432 7.75 -4.93 4.90
N LEU A 433 7.98 -5.15 6.20
CA LEU A 433 9.33 -5.16 6.79
C LEU A 433 10.13 -6.42 6.46
N THR A 434 9.49 -7.51 6.05
CA THR A 434 10.22 -8.71 5.65
C THR A 434 10.79 -8.56 4.25
N ASP A 435 11.99 -9.11 4.07
CA ASP A 435 12.50 -9.44 2.75
C ASP A 435 11.65 -10.57 2.16
N TYR A 436 11.37 -10.51 0.85
CA TYR A 436 10.65 -11.59 0.18
C TYR A 436 11.43 -12.11 -1.02
N ILE A 437 11.28 -13.40 -1.30
CA ILE A 437 11.92 -14.08 -2.42
C ILE A 437 10.98 -14.02 -3.62
N PHE A 438 11.45 -13.38 -4.68
CA PHE A 438 10.72 -13.29 -5.94
C PHE A 438 10.63 -14.66 -6.62
N SER A 439 9.43 -15.06 -7.04
CA SER A 439 9.19 -16.32 -7.75
C SER A 439 8.00 -16.20 -8.70
N TRP A 440 8.27 -16.37 -10.00
CA TRP A 440 7.26 -16.35 -11.05
C TRP A 440 6.20 -17.43 -10.86
N GLU A 441 6.63 -18.65 -10.54
CA GLU A 441 5.74 -19.78 -10.34
C GLU A 441 4.75 -19.52 -9.21
N LYS A 442 5.25 -19.05 -8.06
CA LYS A 442 4.41 -18.79 -6.89
C LYS A 442 3.41 -17.66 -7.14
N MET A 443 3.84 -16.54 -7.69
CA MET A 443 2.98 -15.35 -7.84
C MET A 443 1.90 -15.51 -8.92
N LEU A 444 2.17 -16.30 -9.97
CA LEU A 444 1.23 -16.59 -11.06
C LEU A 444 0.40 -17.86 -10.83
N ALA A 445 0.61 -18.57 -9.70
CA ALA A 445 -0.15 -19.76 -9.38
C ALA A 445 -1.65 -19.45 -9.23
N LEU A 446 -2.49 -20.36 -9.74
CA LEU A 446 -3.96 -20.27 -9.64
C LEU A 446 -4.51 -20.85 -8.34
N HIS A 447 -3.64 -21.19 -7.40
CA HIS A 447 -3.95 -21.73 -6.08
C HIS A 447 -3.05 -21.07 -5.04
N GLY A 448 -3.49 -21.07 -3.78
CA GLY A 448 -2.80 -20.39 -2.70
C GLY A 448 -3.08 -18.88 -2.67
N ASN A 449 -2.36 -18.17 -1.81
CA ASN A 449 -2.57 -16.74 -1.55
C ASN A 449 -1.93 -15.89 -2.67
N THR A 450 -2.61 -15.78 -3.82
CA THR A 450 -2.11 -15.12 -5.03
C THR A 450 -3.20 -14.24 -5.68
N ALA A 451 -2.79 -13.23 -6.45
CA ALA A 451 -3.76 -12.41 -7.20
C ALA A 451 -4.61 -13.22 -8.19
N PRO A 452 -4.03 -14.15 -8.99
CA PRO A 452 -4.82 -14.96 -9.92
C PRO A 452 -5.87 -15.81 -9.22
N TYR A 453 -5.60 -16.30 -7.99
CA TYR A 453 -6.60 -17.02 -7.19
C TYR A 453 -7.79 -16.13 -6.83
N LEU A 454 -7.54 -14.91 -6.35
CA LEU A 454 -8.60 -13.94 -6.01
C LEU A 454 -9.39 -13.50 -7.25
N GLN A 455 -8.70 -13.23 -8.35
CA GLN A 455 -9.31 -12.86 -9.64
C GLN A 455 -10.20 -14.00 -10.15
N ASN A 456 -9.77 -15.26 -10.03
CA ASN A 456 -10.58 -16.41 -10.41
C ASN A 456 -11.84 -16.54 -9.54
N ALA A 457 -11.76 -16.26 -8.23
CA ALA A 457 -12.95 -16.23 -7.36
C ALA A 457 -13.97 -15.18 -7.86
N TYR A 458 -13.51 -13.97 -8.18
CA TYR A 458 -14.35 -12.94 -8.79
C TYR A 458 -14.96 -13.39 -10.13
N VAL A 459 -14.16 -13.94 -11.04
CA VAL A 459 -14.62 -14.42 -12.35
C VAL A 459 -15.68 -15.53 -12.22
N ARG A 460 -15.53 -16.43 -11.24
CA ARG A 460 -16.54 -17.47 -10.97
C ARG A 460 -17.87 -16.84 -10.54
N ILE A 461 -17.85 -15.83 -9.67
CA ILE A 461 -19.05 -15.07 -9.29
C ILE A 461 -19.69 -14.45 -10.53
N ARG A 462 -18.90 -13.82 -11.40
CA ARG A 462 -19.39 -13.27 -12.68
C ARG A 462 -20.04 -14.33 -13.56
N SER A 463 -19.48 -15.53 -13.57
CA SER A 463 -20.04 -16.68 -14.31
C SER A 463 -21.39 -17.12 -13.77
N ILE A 464 -21.60 -17.13 -12.45
CA ILE A 464 -22.89 -17.46 -11.83
C ILE A 464 -23.97 -16.52 -12.36
N PHE A 465 -23.71 -15.21 -12.36
CA PHE A 465 -24.65 -14.24 -12.87
C PHE A 465 -24.92 -14.42 -14.36
N ARG A 466 -23.88 -14.62 -15.20
CA ARG A 466 -24.09 -14.91 -16.63
C ARG A 466 -25.00 -16.12 -16.86
N ASN A 467 -24.84 -17.18 -16.07
CA ASN A 467 -25.64 -18.40 -16.19
C ASN A 467 -27.05 -18.27 -15.58
N ALA A 468 -27.30 -17.26 -14.74
CA ALA A 468 -28.59 -17.03 -14.12
C ALA A 468 -29.64 -16.45 -15.07
N GLY A 469 -29.24 -15.95 -16.25
CA GLY A 469 -30.11 -15.33 -17.26
C GLY A 469 -30.54 -13.89 -16.92
N GLU A 470 -31.12 -13.19 -17.90
CA GLU A 470 -31.52 -11.77 -17.80
C GLU A 470 -32.47 -11.46 -16.62
N ALA A 471 -33.25 -12.43 -16.16
CA ALA A 471 -34.15 -12.28 -15.01
C ALA A 471 -33.45 -12.14 -13.64
N ALA A 472 -32.16 -12.50 -13.54
CA ALA A 472 -31.36 -12.40 -12.31
C ALA A 472 -30.22 -11.38 -12.40
N VAL A 473 -29.98 -10.80 -13.58
CA VAL A 473 -28.86 -9.88 -13.85
C VAL A 473 -29.38 -8.63 -14.51
N ALA A 474 -30.17 -7.87 -13.78
CA ALA A 474 -30.56 -6.55 -14.23
C ALA A 474 -29.75 -5.54 -13.41
N THR A 475 -28.46 -5.36 -13.63
CA THR A 475 -27.73 -4.08 -13.35
C THR A 475 -26.31 -4.29 -13.85
N PRO A 476 -25.63 -3.23 -14.31
CA PRO A 476 -24.20 -3.33 -14.50
C PRO A 476 -23.57 -3.61 -13.14
N LEU A 477 -22.57 -4.48 -13.14
CA LEU A 477 -21.57 -4.44 -12.09
C LEU A 477 -21.09 -3.02 -11.88
N TRP A 478 -20.66 -2.74 -10.65
CA TRP A 478 -19.83 -1.59 -10.39
C TRP A 478 -18.68 -1.49 -11.41
N GLY A 479 -18.70 -0.44 -12.25
CA GLY A 479 -17.68 -0.15 -13.26
C GLY A 479 -18.04 -0.44 -14.74
N VAL A 480 -19.28 -0.78 -15.08
CA VAL A 480 -19.71 -0.94 -16.49
C VAL A 480 -20.66 0.20 -16.89
N GLU A 481 -20.19 1.14 -17.71
CA GLU A 481 -21.05 2.14 -18.36
C GLU A 481 -21.94 1.45 -19.42
N GLY A 482 -23.27 1.65 -19.34
CA GLY A 482 -24.19 1.37 -20.46
C GLY A 482 -25.24 0.25 -20.33
N GLY A 483 -25.50 -0.32 -19.14
CA GLY A 483 -26.51 -1.40 -18.98
C GLY A 483 -27.77 -0.99 -18.19
N THR A 484 -28.96 -1.09 -18.78
CA THR A 484 -30.26 -0.90 -18.10
C THR A 484 -30.67 -2.16 -17.30
N GLY A 485 -30.81 -2.07 -15.98
CA GLY A 485 -31.44 -3.15 -15.18
C GLY A 485 -31.51 -2.89 -13.66
N HIS A 486 -32.43 -3.55 -12.92
CA HIS A 486 -32.57 -3.54 -11.43
C HIS A 486 -32.08 -4.81 -10.63
N ARG A 487 -31.31 -4.62 -9.54
CA ARG A 487 -30.63 -5.67 -8.72
C ARG A 487 -31.59 -6.66 -8.03
N PRO A 488 -31.35 -7.99 -8.01
CA PRO A 488 -32.06 -8.88 -7.09
C PRO A 488 -31.52 -8.68 -5.67
N VAL A 489 -32.10 -7.74 -4.94
CA VAL A 489 -31.89 -7.60 -3.50
C VAL A 489 -32.94 -8.48 -2.82
N ALA A 490 -32.52 -9.60 -2.23
CA ALA A 490 -33.42 -10.34 -1.36
C ALA A 490 -33.97 -9.38 -0.30
N THR A 491 -35.28 -9.37 -0.05
CA THR A 491 -35.87 -8.50 0.98
C THR A 491 -35.36 -8.88 2.38
N LEU A 492 -34.99 -10.16 2.55
CA LEU A 492 -34.41 -10.75 3.74
C LEU A 492 -33.40 -11.84 3.35
N LEU A 493 -32.26 -11.91 4.05
CA LEU A 493 -31.32 -13.03 3.90
C LEU A 493 -31.73 -14.20 4.78
N VAL A 494 -31.77 -15.38 4.17
CA VAL A 494 -31.98 -16.66 4.85
C VAL A 494 -30.63 -17.36 4.90
N LEU A 495 -30.05 -17.45 6.10
CA LEU A 495 -28.78 -18.13 6.37
C LEU A 495 -29.08 -19.40 7.18
N LYS A 496 -28.95 -20.58 6.55
CA LYS A 496 -29.22 -21.88 7.18
C LYS A 496 -27.96 -22.72 7.29
N GLU A 497 -27.13 -22.70 6.24
CA GLU A 497 -25.95 -23.54 6.18
C GLU A 497 -24.76 -22.87 6.88
N PRO A 498 -23.88 -23.64 7.56
CA PRO A 498 -22.67 -23.09 8.18
C PRO A 498 -21.80 -22.29 7.21
N ALA A 499 -21.71 -22.73 5.94
CA ALA A 499 -20.94 -22.05 4.91
C ALA A 499 -21.54 -20.68 4.51
N GLU A 500 -22.87 -20.55 4.51
CA GLU A 500 -23.57 -19.27 4.27
C GLU A 500 -23.27 -18.28 5.41
N ILE A 501 -23.39 -18.75 6.66
CA ILE A 501 -23.17 -17.94 7.86
C ILE A 501 -21.70 -17.48 7.92
N ASN A 502 -20.76 -18.39 7.68
CA ASN A 502 -19.33 -18.04 7.69
C ASN A 502 -19.00 -17.00 6.61
N LEU A 503 -19.49 -17.18 5.38
CA LEU A 503 -19.29 -16.19 4.32
C LEU A 503 -19.89 -14.83 4.70
N ALA A 504 -21.12 -14.81 5.21
CA ALA A 504 -21.80 -13.58 5.62
C ALA A 504 -21.05 -12.83 6.75
N LYS A 505 -20.51 -13.56 7.73
CA LYS A 505 -19.65 -13.00 8.78
C LYS A 505 -18.39 -12.34 8.20
N ARG A 506 -17.71 -13.02 7.27
CA ARG A 506 -16.52 -12.47 6.59
C ARG A 506 -16.84 -11.21 5.79
N LEU A 507 -17.98 -11.17 5.11
CA LEU A 507 -18.41 -9.96 4.37
C LEU A 507 -18.63 -8.77 5.33
N CYS A 508 -19.20 -9.01 6.50
CA CYS A 508 -19.40 -7.97 7.52
C CYS A 508 -18.08 -7.42 8.11
N GLN A 509 -17.01 -8.22 8.11
CA GLN A 509 -15.69 -7.84 8.64
C GLN A 509 -14.91 -6.91 7.71
N PHE A 510 -15.30 -6.73 6.44
CA PHE A 510 -14.58 -5.83 5.52
C PHE A 510 -14.41 -4.41 6.09
N ALA A 511 -15.47 -3.90 6.71
CA ALA A 511 -15.51 -2.58 7.36
C ALA A 511 -14.58 -2.46 8.59
N GLU A 512 -14.18 -3.58 9.17
CA GLU A 512 -13.24 -3.65 10.30
C GLU A 512 -11.80 -3.72 9.80
N ILE A 513 -11.56 -4.45 8.71
CA ILE A 513 -10.24 -4.71 8.15
C ILE A 513 -9.65 -3.48 7.44
N VAL A 514 -10.43 -2.77 6.64
CA VAL A 514 -9.90 -1.66 5.82
C VAL A 514 -9.28 -0.54 6.68
N PRO A 515 -9.92 -0.03 7.74
CA PRO A 515 -9.30 0.97 8.62
C PRO A 515 -8.06 0.44 9.35
N GLN A 516 -8.02 -0.84 9.72
CA GLN A 516 -6.89 -1.44 10.45
C GLN A 516 -5.57 -1.37 9.65
N VAL A 517 -5.63 -1.33 8.32
CA VAL A 517 -4.43 -1.17 7.48
C VAL A 517 -3.65 0.08 7.88
N LEU A 518 -4.31 1.19 8.19
CA LEU A 518 -3.66 2.46 8.52
C LEU A 518 -3.15 2.55 9.97
N ASN A 519 -3.47 1.59 10.84
CA ASN A 519 -2.96 1.61 12.22
C ASN A 519 -1.43 1.42 12.27
N ASP A 520 -0.86 0.62 11.36
CA ASP A 520 0.59 0.38 11.26
C ASP A 520 1.05 0.15 9.79
N PHE A 521 0.27 0.67 8.84
CA PHE A 521 0.54 0.59 7.40
C PHE A 521 0.75 -0.86 6.91
N ARG A 522 -0.12 -1.78 7.35
CA ARG A 522 -0.02 -3.23 7.10
C ARG A 522 -0.99 -3.69 6.02
N LEU A 523 -0.59 -3.52 4.76
CA LEU A 523 -1.39 -3.90 3.59
C LEU A 523 -1.68 -5.41 3.52
N ASN A 524 -0.80 -6.24 4.07
CA ASN A 524 -0.98 -7.68 4.12
C ASN A 524 -2.21 -8.13 4.93
N ILE A 525 -2.72 -7.29 5.83
CA ILE A 525 -3.96 -7.59 6.56
C ILE A 525 -5.15 -7.62 5.59
N LEU A 526 -5.24 -6.65 4.68
CA LEU A 526 -6.29 -6.63 3.65
C LEU A 526 -6.10 -7.78 2.65
N SER A 527 -4.86 -8.03 2.19
CA SER A 527 -4.57 -9.14 1.28
C SER A 527 -5.00 -10.49 1.88
N ASN A 528 -4.62 -10.77 3.13
CA ASN A 528 -4.99 -12.02 3.80
C ASN A 528 -6.50 -12.13 4.01
N TYR A 529 -7.18 -11.04 4.37
CA TYR A 529 -8.64 -11.03 4.45
C TYR A 529 -9.30 -11.38 3.11
N LEU A 530 -8.84 -10.81 1.99
CA LEU A 530 -9.40 -11.11 0.67
C LEU A 530 -9.18 -12.57 0.28
N PHE A 531 -8.04 -13.14 0.64
CA PHE A 531 -7.76 -14.57 0.48
C PHE A 531 -8.68 -15.45 1.32
N GLU A 532 -8.87 -15.14 2.60
CA GLU A 532 -9.83 -15.86 3.46
C GLU A 532 -11.27 -15.73 2.96
N LEU A 533 -11.64 -14.57 2.42
CA LEU A 533 -12.96 -14.35 1.80
C LEU A 533 -13.14 -15.21 0.55
N ALA A 534 -12.14 -15.25 -0.34
CA ALA A 534 -12.17 -16.10 -1.53
C ALA A 534 -12.27 -17.60 -1.16
N ASN A 535 -11.51 -18.05 -0.17
CA ASN A 535 -11.62 -19.42 0.38
C ASN A 535 -13.03 -19.70 0.91
N SER A 536 -13.58 -18.79 1.72
CA SER A 536 -14.93 -18.92 2.29
C SER A 536 -16.00 -18.98 1.21
N PHE A 537 -15.83 -18.19 0.14
CA PHE A 537 -16.71 -18.22 -1.03
C PHE A 537 -16.62 -19.55 -1.77
N HIS A 538 -15.43 -20.11 -1.98
CA HIS A 538 -15.29 -21.41 -2.62
C HIS A 538 -15.95 -22.53 -1.81
N THR A 539 -15.74 -22.56 -0.50
CA THR A 539 -16.43 -23.51 0.39
C THR A 539 -17.95 -23.36 0.31
N PHE A 540 -18.47 -22.12 0.33
CA PHE A 540 -19.90 -21.86 0.13
C PHE A 540 -20.40 -22.34 -1.23
N TYR A 541 -19.68 -22.04 -2.31
CA TYR A 541 -20.09 -22.39 -3.66
C TYR A 541 -20.12 -23.90 -3.90
N GLU A 542 -19.21 -24.64 -3.28
CA GLU A 542 -19.17 -26.11 -3.34
C GLU A 542 -20.27 -26.76 -2.49
N ALA A 543 -20.52 -26.24 -1.29
CA ALA A 543 -21.49 -26.82 -0.36
C ALA A 543 -22.95 -26.41 -0.63
N CYS A 544 -23.18 -25.24 -1.22
CA CYS A 544 -24.50 -24.61 -1.30
C CYS A 544 -24.88 -24.30 -2.76
N PRO A 545 -25.70 -25.15 -3.42
CA PRO A 545 -26.14 -24.90 -4.79
C PRO A 545 -26.84 -23.54 -4.94
N VAL A 546 -26.32 -22.65 -5.79
CA VAL A 546 -26.90 -21.29 -5.94
C VAL A 546 -28.12 -21.32 -6.88
N LEU A 547 -27.91 -21.54 -8.18
CA LEU A 547 -28.96 -21.42 -9.20
C LEU A 547 -30.03 -22.52 -9.15
N LYS A 548 -29.70 -23.66 -8.53
CA LYS A 548 -30.61 -24.80 -8.39
C LYS A 548 -31.47 -24.74 -7.12
N SER A 549 -31.30 -23.71 -6.28
CA SER A 549 -32.13 -23.54 -5.08
C SER A 549 -33.50 -22.98 -5.43
N ASP A 550 -34.47 -23.27 -4.57
CA ASP A 550 -35.79 -22.63 -4.58
C ASP A 550 -35.77 -21.26 -3.89
N GLU A 551 -36.78 -20.44 -4.14
CA GLU A 551 -36.98 -19.20 -3.38
C GLU A 551 -37.47 -19.49 -1.95
N PRO A 552 -37.09 -18.67 -0.94
CA PRO A 552 -36.24 -17.48 -1.02
C PRO A 552 -34.72 -17.76 -0.94
N VAL A 553 -34.30 -19.02 -0.87
CA VAL A 553 -32.88 -19.41 -0.67
C VAL A 553 -32.03 -19.00 -1.86
N ARG A 554 -32.54 -19.16 -3.08
CA ARG A 554 -31.84 -18.73 -4.31
C ARG A 554 -31.51 -17.24 -4.29
N SER A 555 -32.48 -16.37 -4.01
CA SER A 555 -32.26 -14.92 -3.92
C SER A 555 -31.27 -14.56 -2.80
N SER A 556 -31.34 -15.25 -1.65
CA SER A 556 -30.39 -15.09 -0.55
C SER A 556 -28.95 -15.41 -0.98
N ARG A 557 -28.74 -16.57 -1.62
CA ARG A 557 -27.44 -17.02 -2.11
C ARG A 557 -26.88 -16.13 -3.23
N LEU A 558 -27.73 -15.65 -4.14
CA LEU A 558 -27.33 -14.68 -5.16
C LEU A 558 -26.89 -13.35 -4.54
N SER A 559 -27.55 -12.89 -3.47
CA SER A 559 -27.15 -11.68 -2.74
C SER A 559 -25.78 -11.85 -2.07
N LEU A 560 -25.48 -13.02 -1.50
CA LEU A 560 -24.15 -13.34 -0.97
C LEU A 560 -23.08 -13.35 -2.08
N CYS A 561 -23.37 -13.93 -3.25
CA CYS A 561 -22.48 -13.90 -4.41
C CYS A 561 -22.19 -12.46 -4.87
N ASP A 562 -23.23 -11.62 -5.02
CA ASP A 562 -23.05 -10.21 -5.42
C ASP A 562 -22.16 -9.47 -4.45
N LEU A 563 -22.48 -9.54 -3.16
CA LEU A 563 -21.73 -8.84 -2.14
C LEU A 563 -20.27 -9.32 -2.08
N THR A 564 -20.04 -10.63 -2.22
CA THR A 564 -18.69 -11.19 -2.30
C THR A 564 -17.93 -10.61 -3.50
N GLY A 565 -18.55 -10.55 -4.68
CA GLY A 565 -17.94 -9.99 -5.87
C GLY A 565 -17.56 -8.52 -5.68
N ARG A 566 -18.45 -7.73 -5.08
CA ARG A 566 -18.22 -6.30 -4.78
C ARG A 566 -17.12 -6.08 -3.75
N VAL A 567 -17.07 -6.89 -2.69
CA VAL A 567 -16.00 -6.82 -1.67
C VAL A 567 -14.66 -7.21 -2.26
N LEU A 568 -14.58 -8.30 -3.04
CA LEU A 568 -13.34 -8.69 -3.72
C LEU A 568 -12.86 -7.61 -4.70
N GLN A 569 -13.74 -7.09 -5.53
CA GLN A 569 -13.42 -6.03 -6.49
C GLN A 569 -12.93 -4.76 -5.77
N ARG A 570 -13.66 -4.30 -4.74
CA ARG A 570 -13.29 -3.12 -3.96
C ARG A 570 -11.96 -3.32 -3.25
N GLY A 571 -11.79 -4.44 -2.55
CA GLY A 571 -10.55 -4.74 -1.82
C GLY A 571 -9.34 -4.83 -2.73
N LEU A 572 -9.47 -5.48 -3.89
CA LEU A 572 -8.39 -5.53 -4.89
C LEU A 572 -8.11 -4.15 -5.49
N ASP A 573 -9.12 -3.33 -5.78
CA ASP A 573 -8.93 -1.97 -6.28
C ASP A 573 -8.25 -1.05 -5.24
N LEU A 574 -8.51 -1.24 -3.95
CA LEU A 574 -7.77 -0.57 -2.86
C LEU A 574 -6.29 -0.98 -2.82
N LEU A 575 -5.95 -2.21 -3.23
CA LEU A 575 -4.58 -2.68 -3.46
C LEU A 575 -4.04 -2.27 -4.85
N GLY A 576 -4.83 -1.53 -5.64
CA GLY A 576 -4.50 -1.13 -7.01
C GLY A 576 -4.44 -2.30 -8.00
N ILE A 577 -5.18 -3.38 -7.75
CA ILE A 577 -5.25 -4.59 -8.57
C ILE A 577 -6.59 -4.63 -9.29
N LYS A 578 -6.56 -4.72 -10.62
CA LYS A 578 -7.77 -4.86 -11.44
C LYS A 578 -8.22 -6.32 -11.52
N VAL A 579 -9.52 -6.51 -11.71
CA VAL A 579 -10.13 -7.84 -11.91
C VAL A 579 -10.62 -8.01 -13.35
N PRO A 580 -10.44 -9.18 -13.95
CA PRO A 580 -11.04 -9.48 -15.25
C PRO A 580 -12.48 -9.99 -15.10
N GLU A 581 -13.33 -9.75 -16.11
CA GLU A 581 -14.72 -10.25 -16.13
C GLU A 581 -14.82 -11.75 -16.50
N ARG A 582 -13.80 -12.24 -17.21
CA ARG A 582 -13.61 -13.62 -17.67
C ARG A 582 -12.12 -13.96 -17.62
N MET A 583 -11.78 -15.21 -17.36
CA MET A 583 -10.40 -15.66 -17.17
C MET A 583 -10.20 -17.05 -17.72
#